data_AF-C7BF12-F1
#
_entry.id   AF-C7BF12-F1
#
_cell.length_a   1.000
_cell.length_b   1.000
_cell.length_c   1.000
_cell.angle_alpha   90.00
_cell.angle_beta   90.00
_cell.angle_gamma   90.00
#
_symmetry.space_group_name_H-M   'P 1'
#
loop_
_entity.id
_entity.type
_entity.pdbx_description
1 polymer ?
#
loop_
_entity_poly.entity_id
_entity_poly.type
_entity_poly.pdbx_seq_one_letter_code
_entity_poly.pdbx_strand_id
1 'polypeptide(L)'
;MLKLKEIFKIQSSKNINIFIFFILFSFLFGNIFGLNSKTLLLKSPENFFFIFPFLIEILNFLTYVIKQKFYNKNFYIILMSIRRGFLLGIFIEAFKLGS
;
A
#
# COMPACT_ATOMS: atom_id res chain seq x y z
N MET A 1 -3.15 12.61 32.18
CA MET A 1 -2.46 11.89 31.07
C MET A 1 -2.94 10.43 30.89
N LEU A 2 -3.34 9.70 31.94
CA LEU A 2 -3.86 8.33 31.85
C LEU A 2 -5.22 8.22 31.13
N LYS A 3 -6.19 9.10 31.42
CA LYS A 3 -7.52 9.12 30.77
C LYS A 3 -7.47 9.33 29.24
N LEU A 4 -6.54 10.15 28.75
CA LEU A 4 -6.36 10.40 27.31
C LEU A 4 -5.84 9.16 26.57
N LYS A 5 -4.89 8.42 27.18
CA LYS A 5 -4.39 7.14 26.62
C LYS A 5 -5.52 6.11 26.50
N GLU A 6 -6.41 6.03 27.49
CA GLU A 6 -7.54 5.10 27.44
C GLU A 6 -8.58 5.49 26.39
N ILE A 7 -8.87 6.79 26.24
CA ILE A 7 -9.75 7.30 25.17
C ILE A 7 -9.17 6.97 23.78
N PHE A 8 -7.85 7.19 23.58
CA PHE A 8 -7.17 6.80 22.34
C PHE A 8 -7.18 5.29 22.09
N LYS A 9 -7.07 4.48 23.16
CA LYS A 9 -7.08 3.01 23.08
C LYS A 9 -8.47 2.46 22.71
N ILE A 10 -9.53 3.05 23.26
CA ILE A 10 -10.93 2.70 22.98
C ILE A 10 -11.35 3.16 21.57
N GLN A 11 -10.87 4.32 21.12
CA GLN A 11 -11.17 4.80 19.77
C GLN A 11 -10.38 4.03 18.69
N SER A 12 -9.20 3.52 19.03
CA SER A 12 -8.42 2.63 18.15
C SER A 12 -9.08 1.26 17.93
N SER A 13 -9.82 0.72 18.91
CA SER A 13 -10.43 -0.62 18.77
C SER A 13 -11.65 -0.64 17.85
N LYS A 14 -12.47 0.42 17.84
CA LYS A 14 -13.61 0.56 16.91
C LYS A 14 -13.18 0.71 15.44
N ASN A 15 -11.94 1.11 15.17
CA ASN A 15 -11.44 1.39 13.83
C ASN A 15 -10.56 0.28 13.23
N ILE A 16 -10.35 -0.84 13.96
CA ILE A 16 -9.56 -1.99 13.45
C ILE A 16 -10.19 -2.59 12.18
N ASN A 17 -11.52 -2.69 12.12
CA ASN A 17 -12.22 -3.23 10.95
C ASN A 17 -12.00 -2.36 9.71
N ILE A 18 -12.04 -1.04 9.87
CA ILE A 18 -11.76 -0.07 8.80
C ILE A 18 -10.31 -0.18 8.34
N PHE A 19 -9.38 -0.37 9.28
CA PHE A 19 -7.96 -0.56 8.96
C PHE A 19 -7.71 -1.86 8.16
N ILE A 20 -8.28 -2.97 8.62
CA ILE A 20 -8.21 -4.26 7.91
C ILE A 20 -8.82 -4.12 6.51
N PHE A 21 -9.95 -3.42 6.39
CA PHE A 21 -10.57 -3.12 5.09
C PHE A 21 -9.60 -2.40 4.15
N PHE A 22 -8.93 -1.33 4.59
CA PHE A 22 -7.96 -0.62 3.74
C PHE A 22 -6.77 -1.48 3.34
N ILE A 23 -6.26 -2.34 4.23
CA ILE A 23 -5.17 -3.27 3.88
C ILE A 23 -5.63 -4.26 2.81
N LEU A 24 -6.78 -4.91 3.02
CA LEU A 24 -7.33 -5.89 2.08
C LEU A 24 -7.64 -5.24 0.73
N PHE A 25 -8.23 -4.05 0.74
CA PHE A 25 -8.53 -3.30 -0.47
C PHE A 25 -7.26 -2.93 -1.24
N SER A 26 -6.21 -2.49 -0.53
CA SER A 26 -4.91 -2.20 -1.11
C SER A 26 -4.26 -3.43 -1.72
N PHE A 27 -4.40 -4.60 -1.08
CA PHE A 27 -3.91 -5.87 -1.59
C PHE A 27 -4.64 -6.27 -2.88
N LEU A 28 -5.97 -6.18 -2.90
CA LEU A 28 -6.77 -6.43 -4.10
C LEU A 28 -6.39 -5.49 -5.25
N PHE A 29 -6.16 -4.20 -4.97
CA PHE A 29 -5.68 -3.24 -5.97
C PHE A 29 -4.32 -3.63 -6.55
N GLY A 30 -3.37 -4.03 -5.70
CA GLY A 30 -2.06 -4.51 -6.15
C GLY A 30 -2.19 -5.74 -7.04
N ASN A 31 -3.10 -6.64 -6.71
CA ASN A 31 -3.36 -7.86 -7.49
C ASN A 31 -4.01 -7.54 -8.86
N ILE A 32 -5.01 -6.65 -8.90
CA ILE A 32 -5.62 -6.17 -10.16
C ILE A 32 -4.57 -5.48 -11.04
N PHE A 33 -3.71 -4.65 -10.44
CA PHE A 33 -2.60 -4.02 -11.16
C PHE A 33 -1.65 -5.07 -11.73
N GLY A 34 -1.28 -6.09 -10.94
CA GLY A 34 -0.48 -7.23 -11.39
C GLY A 34 -1.12 -7.99 -12.55
N LEU A 35 -2.42 -8.28 -12.50
CA LEU A 35 -3.13 -8.97 -13.58
C LEU A 35 -3.10 -8.16 -14.88
N ASN A 36 -3.40 -6.86 -14.79
CA ASN A 36 -3.41 -5.97 -15.94
C ASN A 36 -2.00 -5.71 -16.47
N SER A 37 -0.98 -5.78 -15.61
CA SER A 37 0.41 -5.67 -16.02
C SER A 37 0.79 -6.75 -17.03
N LYS A 38 0.30 -7.99 -16.86
CA LYS A 38 0.54 -9.09 -17.81
C LYS A 38 0.09 -8.72 -19.23
N THR A 39 -1.12 -8.17 -19.35
CA THR A 39 -1.67 -7.76 -20.64
C THR A 39 -0.90 -6.59 -21.25
N LEU A 40 -0.44 -5.66 -20.42
CA LEU A 40 0.36 -4.50 -20.83
C LEU A 40 1.79 -4.89 -21.24
N LEU A 41 2.40 -5.84 -20.54
CA LEU A 41 3.77 -6.33 -20.80
C LEU A 41 3.83 -7.11 -22.13
N LEU A 42 2.78 -7.85 -22.48
CA LEU A 42 2.66 -8.50 -23.79
C LEU A 42 2.46 -7.50 -24.95
N LYS A 43 1.79 -6.38 -24.72
CA LYS A 43 1.47 -5.39 -25.76
C LYS A 43 2.54 -4.32 -25.94
N SER A 44 3.21 -3.92 -24.86
CA SER A 44 4.18 -2.83 -24.84
C SER A 44 5.13 -2.97 -23.62
N PRO A 45 6.12 -3.87 -23.69
CA PRO A 45 7.00 -4.18 -22.57
C PRO A 45 7.87 -2.99 -22.14
N GLU A 46 8.29 -2.15 -23.09
CA GLU A 46 9.11 -0.96 -22.84
C GLU A 46 8.39 0.05 -21.93
N ASN A 47 7.09 0.28 -22.16
CA ASN A 47 6.29 1.18 -21.34
C ASN A 47 6.18 0.68 -19.89
N PHE A 48 6.09 -0.63 -19.70
CA PHE A 48 5.99 -1.21 -18.37
C PHE A 48 7.28 -1.04 -17.55
N PHE A 49 8.44 -1.12 -18.24
CA PHE A 49 9.75 -0.89 -17.64
C PHE A 49 9.92 0.53 -17.08
N PHE A 50 9.25 1.53 -17.65
CA PHE A 50 9.28 2.91 -17.14
C PHE A 50 8.16 3.21 -16.13
N ILE A 51 6.95 2.66 -16.33
CA ILE A 51 5.80 2.93 -15.46
C ILE A 51 6.01 2.35 -14.06
N PHE A 52 6.59 1.16 -13.97
CA PHE A 52 6.69 0.46 -12.69
C PHE A 52 7.67 1.14 -11.70
N PRO A 53 8.90 1.51 -12.08
CA PRO A 53 9.80 2.28 -11.22
C PRO A 53 9.22 3.65 -10.87
N PHE A 54 8.59 4.33 -11.83
CA PHE A 54 7.97 5.64 -11.60
C PHE A 54 6.84 5.57 -10.56
N LEU A 55 6.03 4.52 -10.59
CA LEU A 55 4.96 4.31 -9.61
C LEU A 55 5.52 4.04 -8.20
N ILE A 56 6.61 3.27 -8.10
CA ILE A 56 7.32 3.05 -6.83
C ILE A 56 7.91 4.36 -6.30
N GLU A 57 8.47 5.19 -7.18
CA GLU A 57 9.09 6.47 -6.83
C GLU A 57 8.05 7.48 -6.31
N ILE A 58 6.89 7.56 -6.96
CA ILE A 58 5.73 8.34 -6.47
C ILE A 58 5.30 7.85 -5.08
N LEU A 59 5.16 6.54 -4.89
CA LEU A 59 4.80 5.97 -3.57
C LEU A 59 5.84 6.33 -2.50
N ASN A 60 7.12 6.28 -2.84
CA ASN A 60 8.21 6.66 -1.92
C ASN A 60 8.16 8.16 -1.59
N PHE A 61 7.97 9.02 -2.59
CA PHE A 61 7.84 10.46 -2.39
C PHE A 61 6.64 10.81 -1.50
N LEU A 62 5.47 10.22 -1.76
CA LEU A 62 4.28 10.39 -0.92
C LEU A 62 4.54 9.95 0.53
N THR A 63 5.19 8.79 0.71
CA THR A 63 5.57 8.30 2.04
C THR A 63 6.49 9.30 2.76
N TYR A 64 7.46 9.86 2.04
CA TYR A 64 8.39 10.85 2.56
C TYR A 64 7.70 12.16 2.96
N VAL A 65 6.87 12.73 2.10
CA VAL A 65 6.13 13.97 2.36
C VAL A 65 5.23 13.81 3.58
N ILE A 66 4.52 12.69 3.69
CA ILE A 66 3.67 12.38 4.85
C ILE A 66 4.52 12.26 6.12
N LYS A 67 5.67 11.57 6.04
CA LYS A 67 6.58 11.43 7.17
C LYS A 67 7.13 12.79 7.63
N GLN A 68 7.38 13.73 6.73
CA GLN A 68 7.91 15.04 7.09
C GLN A 68 6.85 15.97 7.69
N LYS A 69 5.65 16.05 7.08
CA LYS A 69 4.64 17.07 7.42
C LYS A 69 3.60 16.63 8.45
N PHE A 70 3.26 15.34 8.50
CA PHE A 70 2.09 14.85 9.26
C PHE A 70 2.45 13.64 10.13
N TYR A 71 3.68 13.61 10.68
CA TYR A 71 4.17 12.46 11.41
C TYR A 71 3.34 12.16 12.66
N ASN A 72 2.42 11.22 12.52
CA ASN A 72 1.80 10.50 13.61
C ASN A 72 2.20 9.04 13.47
N LYS A 73 2.83 8.47 14.50
CA LYS A 73 3.34 7.10 14.51
C LYS A 73 2.27 6.08 14.07
N ASN A 74 1.03 6.25 14.51
CA ASN A 74 -0.07 5.34 14.17
C ASN A 74 -0.47 5.48 12.69
N PHE A 75 -0.60 6.72 12.19
CA PHE A 75 -0.92 6.98 10.78
C PHE A 75 0.17 6.49 9.83
N TYR A 76 1.43 6.68 10.21
CA TYR A 76 2.57 6.17 9.45
C TYR A 76 2.57 4.64 9.37
N ILE A 77 2.29 3.93 10.47
CA ILE A 77 2.17 2.46 10.47
C ILE A 77 1.03 2.01 9.54
N ILE A 78 -0.09 2.74 9.52
CA ILE A 78 -1.23 2.45 8.65
C ILE A 78 -0.83 2.60 7.17
N LEU A 79 -0.22 3.74 6.82
CA LEU A 79 0.24 4.02 5.47
C LEU A 79 1.25 2.96 4.99
N MET A 80 2.20 2.58 5.84
CA MET A 80 3.18 1.56 5.52
C MET A 80 2.55 0.17 5.36
N SER A 81 1.50 -0.14 6.13
CA SER A 81 0.76 -1.40 6.00
C SER A 81 -0.03 -1.47 4.68
N ILE A 82 -0.69 -0.37 4.28
CA ILE A 82 -1.37 -0.25 2.98
C ILE A 82 -0.36 -0.44 1.84
N ARG A 83 0.74 0.31 1.86
CA ARG A 83 1.83 0.19 0.87
C ARG A 83 2.33 -1.25 0.75
N ARG A 84 2.55 -1.94 1.88
CA ARG A 84 2.97 -3.34 1.89
C ARG A 84 1.93 -4.25 1.26
N GLY A 85 0.65 -4.08 1.60
CA GLY A 85 -0.45 -4.84 0.98
C GLY A 85 -0.48 -4.68 -0.54
N PHE A 86 -0.36 -3.45 -1.04
CA PHE A 86 -0.27 -3.19 -2.49
C PHE A 86 0.92 -3.90 -3.14
N LEU A 87 2.12 -3.72 -2.60
CA LEU A 87 3.33 -4.34 -3.15
C LEU A 87 3.26 -5.87 -3.11
N LEU A 88 2.73 -6.45 -2.04
CA LEU A 88 2.52 -7.90 -1.94
C LEU A 88 1.56 -8.42 -3.01
N GLY A 89 0.46 -7.70 -3.27
CA GLY A 89 -0.48 -8.06 -4.33
C GLY A 89 0.19 -8.10 -5.71
N ILE A 90 1.02 -7.08 -6.00
CA ILE A 90 1.83 -7.05 -7.23
C ILE A 90 2.84 -8.19 -7.28
N PHE A 91 3.60 -8.39 -6.20
CA PHE A 91 4.66 -9.41 -6.16
C PHE A 91 4.11 -10.82 -6.33
N ILE A 92 3.00 -11.16 -5.67
CA ILE A 92 2.38 -12.48 -5.80
C ILE A 92 2.02 -12.75 -7.26
N GLU A 93 1.45 -11.77 -7.95
CA GLU A 93 1.09 -11.93 -9.35
C GLU A 93 2.34 -11.99 -10.25
N ALA A 94 3.38 -11.20 -9.95
CA ALA A 94 4.66 -11.27 -10.65
C ALA A 94 5.35 -12.65 -10.48
N PHE A 95 5.27 -13.27 -9.30
CA PHE A 95 5.84 -14.61 -9.06
C PHE A 95 5.11 -15.70 -9.86
N LYS A 96 3.78 -15.60 -10.03
CA LYS A 96 3.03 -16.52 -10.89
C LYS A 96 3.42 -16.43 -12.37
N LEU A 97 4.01 -15.31 -12.79
CA LEU A 97 4.49 -15.13 -14.17
C LEU A 97 5.84 -15.81 -14.42
N GLY A 98 6.63 -16.05 -13.37
CA GLY A 98 7.95 -16.65 -13.46
C GLY A 98 8.01 -18.17 -13.26
N SER A 99 6.89 -18.80 -12.86
CA SER A 99 6.72 -20.26 -12.74
C SER A 99 6.01 -20.86 -13.94
#